data_AF-A0A3S2M3M5-F1
#
_entry.id   AF-A0A3S2M3M5-F1
#
_cell.length_a   1.000
_cell.length_b   1.000
_cell.length_c   1.000
_cell.angle_alpha   90.00
_cell.angle_beta   90.00
_cell.angle_gamma   90.00
#
_symmetry.space_group_name_H-M   'P 1'
#
loop_
_entity.id
_entity.type
_entity.pdbx_description
1 polymer ?
#
loop_
_entity_poly.entity_id
_entity_poly.type
_entity_poly.pdbx_seq_one_letter_code
_entity_poly.pdbx_strand_id
1 'polypeptide(L)' 'GVIDRLKARGLVELSRHEVDKRRLLVNLTAAGREAIERLIPLAREITKETLAPLSAKEIATFMKLLVKLA' A
#
# COMPACT_ATOMS: atom_id res chain seq x y z
N GLY A 1 1.92 15.98 -3.33
CA GLY A 1 1.03 14.82 -3.09
C GLY A 1 1.78 13.66 -2.45
N VAL A 2 1.13 12.50 -2.25
CA VAL A 2 1.78 11.30 -1.67
C VAL A 2 2.94 10.83 -2.55
N ILE A 3 2.76 10.79 -3.87
CA ILE A 3 3.78 10.37 -4.84
C ILE A 3 5.04 11.25 -4.75
N ASP A 4 4.89 12.58 -4.69
CA ASP A 4 6.03 13.49 -4.59
C ASP A 4 6.87 13.23 -3.33
N ARG A 5 6.21 12.92 -2.21
CA ARG A 5 6.90 12.59 -0.95
C ARG A 5 7.62 11.25 -1.02
N LEU A 6 7.01 10.24 -1.65
CA LEU A 6 7.66 8.95 -1.86
C LEU A 6 8.86 9.06 -2.80
N LYS A 7 8.75 9.89 -3.84
CA LYS A 7 9.86 10.20 -4.76
C LYS A 7 10.98 10.95 -4.06
N ALA A 8 10.66 11.98 -3.25
CA ALA A 8 11.65 12.72 -2.47
C ALA A 8 12.41 11.83 -1.47
N ARG A 9 11.81 10.73 -1.03
CA ARG A 9 12.43 9.71 -0.17
C ARG A 9 13.16 8.59 -0.93
N GLY A 10 13.20 8.65 -2.27
CA GLY A 10 13.84 7.64 -3.11
C GLY A 10 13.13 6.28 -3.14
N LEU A 11 11.86 6.20 -2.72
CA LEU A 11 11.09 4.95 -2.65
C LEU A 11 10.36 4.62 -3.94
N VAL A 12 10.05 5.64 -4.74
CA VAL A 12 9.45 5.48 -6.07
C VAL A 12 10.18 6.35 -7.07
N GLU A 13 10.15 5.92 -8.33
CA GLU A 13 10.60 6.68 -9.47
C GLU A 13 9.45 6.91 -10.46
N LEU A 14 9.57 7.96 -11.27
CA LEU A 14 8.60 8.31 -12.29
C LEU A 14 9.22 8.08 -13.67
N SER A 15 8.56 7.30 -14.52
CA SER A 15 8.91 7.17 -15.93
C SER A 15 7.74 7.58 -16.81
N ARG A 16 8.02 7.91 -18.08
CA ARG A 16 6.98 8.18 -19.08
C ARG A 16 6.60 6.86 -19.74
N HIS A 17 5.31 6.66 -20.01
CA HIS A 17 4.87 5.50 -20.77
C HIS A 17 5.44 5.56 -22.20
N GLU A 18 5.95 4.43 -22.70
CA GLU A 18 6.63 4.33 -24.00
C GLU A 18 5.74 4.78 -25.18
N VAL A 19 4.44 4.48 -25.12
CA VAL A 19 3.48 4.75 -26.20
C VAL A 19 2.73 6.09 -26.04
N ASP A 20 2.53 6.58 -24.81
CA ASP A 20 1.82 7.85 -24.55
C ASP A 20 2.56 8.64 -23.48
N LYS A 21 3.39 9.60 -23.91
CA LYS A 21 4.25 10.41 -23.04
C LYS A 21 3.48 11.31 -22.06
N ARG A 22 2.16 11.44 -22.20
CA ARG A 22 1.29 12.14 -21.23
C ARG A 22 1.01 11.29 -20.00
N ARG A 23 1.25 9.97 -20.06
CA ARG A 23 1.09 9.05 -18.93
C ARG A 23 2.39 8.97 -18.14
N LEU A 24 2.28 9.18 -16.84
CA LEU A 24 3.34 8.95 -15.86
C LEU A 24 3.13 7.58 -15.23
N LEU A 25 4.18 6.76 -15.23
CA LEU A 25 4.26 5.51 -14.52
C LEU A 25 5.00 5.74 -13.21
N VAL A 26 4.47 5.18 -12.11
CA VAL A 26 5.12 5.18 -10.81
C VAL A 26 5.64 3.77 -10.56
N ASN A 27 6.96 3.63 -10.43
CA ASN A 27 7.59 2.35 -10.15
C ASN A 27 8.27 2.39 -8.78
N LEU A 28 8.31 1.25 -8.09
CA LEU A 28 9.13 1.11 -6.89
C LEU A 28 10.60 1.04 -7.27
N THR A 29 11.43 1.80 -6.56
CA THR A 29 12.88 1.62 -6.60
C THR A 29 13.28 0.36 -5.82
N ALA A 30 14.55 -0.05 -5.89
CA ALA A 30 15.07 -1.12 -5.04
C ALA A 30 14.84 -0.82 -3.55
N ALA A 31 15.18 0.39 -3.10
CA ALA A 31 14.93 0.84 -1.72
C ALA A 31 13.44 0.85 -1.36
N GLY A 32 12.56 1.15 -2.33
CA GLY A 32 11.11 1.04 -2.16
C GLY A 32 10.64 -0.39 -1.92
N ARG A 33 11.20 -1.36 -2.65
CA ARG A 33 10.90 -2.79 -2.47
C ARG A 33 11.37 -3.30 -1.11
N GLU A 34 12.60 -2.99 -0.72
CA GLU A 34 13.14 -3.35 0.59
C GLU A 34 12.33 -2.72 1.74
N ALA A 35 11.87 -1.48 1.56
CA ALA A 35 11.00 -0.84 2.54
C ALA A 35 9.68 -1.60 2.69
N ILE A 36 9.07 -2.06 1.60
CA ILE A 36 7.85 -2.87 1.65
C ILE A 36 8.10 -4.19 2.37
N GLU A 37 9.18 -4.90 2.04
CA GLU A 37 9.51 -6.18 2.69
C GLU A 37 9.67 -6.05 4.20
N ARG A 38 10.31 -4.96 4.67
CA ARG A 38 10.45 -4.66 6.09
C ARG A 38 9.14 -4.24 6.77
N LEU A 39 8.26 -3.54 6.04
CA LEU A 39 7.05 -2.95 6.62
C LEU A 39 5.83 -3.89 6.57
N ILE A 40 5.77 -4.85 5.65
CA ILE A 40 4.65 -5.81 5.56
C ILE A 40 4.42 -6.56 6.88
N PRO A 41 5.45 -7.12 7.55
CA PRO A 41 5.24 -7.80 8.83
C PRO A 41 4.64 -6.89 9.89
N LEU A 42 5.13 -5.64 9.99
CA LEU A 42 4.59 -4.65 10.93
C LEU A 42 3.14 -4.28 10.59
N ALA A 43 2.82 -4.11 9.31
CA ALA A 43 1.46 -3.84 8.86
C ALA A 43 0.49 -4.98 9.21
N ARG A 44 0.95 -6.24 9.16
CA ARG A 44 0.16 -7.41 9.57
C ARG A 44 -0.12 -7.38 11.08
N GLU A 45 0.87 -7.06 11.91
CA GLU A 45 0.66 -6.95 13.35
C GLU A 45 -0.28 -5.80 13.70
N ILE A 46 -0.13 -4.64 13.08
CA ILE A 46 -1.06 -3.51 13.25
C ILE A 46 -2.48 -3.91 12.84
N THR A 47 -2.63 -4.63 11.73
CA THR A 47 -3.94 -5.12 11.28
C THR A 47 -4.56 -6.07 12.29
N LYS A 48 -3.76 -6.98 12.86
CA LYS A 48 -4.20 -7.91 13.90
C LYS A 48 -4.64 -7.18 15.16
N GLU A 49 -3.87 -6.19 15.61
CA GLU A 49 -4.20 -5.37 16.78
C GLU A 49 -5.47 -4.55 16.56
N THR A 50 -5.62 -3.93 15.39
CA THR A 50 -6.81 -3.16 15.02
C THR A 50 -8.08 -4.02 15.08
N LEU A 51 -7.97 -5.30 14.75
CA LEU A 51 -9.07 -6.26 14.73
C LEU A 51 -9.19 -7.09 16.01
N ALA A 52 -8.27 -6.92 16.98
CA ALA A 52 -8.19 -7.76 18.19
C ALA A 52 -9.47 -7.82 19.03
N PRO A 53 -10.31 -6.76 19.11
CA PRO A 53 -11.57 -6.83 19.84
C PRO A 53 -12.65 -7.69 19.17
N LEU A 54 -12.48 -8.08 17.90
CA LEU A 54 -13.48 -8.79 17.12
C LEU A 54 -13.16 -10.30 17.07
N SER A 55 -14.20 -11.12 17.17
CA SER A 55 -14.12 -12.54 16.85
C SER A 55 -13.84 -12.77 15.36
N ALA A 56 -13.36 -13.96 15.00
CA ALA A 56 -13.12 -14.32 13.60
C ALA A 56 -14.36 -14.14 12.69
N LYS A 57 -15.56 -14.41 13.23
CA LYS A 57 -16.84 -14.23 12.51
C LYS A 57 -17.16 -12.75 12.30
N GLU A 58 -16.89 -11.91 13.30
CA GLU A 58 -17.09 -10.47 13.22
C GLU A 58 -16.10 -9.83 12.24
N ILE A 59 -14.81 -10.24 12.26
CA ILE A 59 -13.81 -9.81 11.27
C ILE A 59 -14.27 -10.16 9.85
N ALA A 60 -14.71 -11.40 9.60
CA ALA A 60 -15.19 -11.81 8.30
C ALA A 60 -16.41 -10.99 7.84
N THR A 61 -17.31 -10.65 8.76
CA THR A 61 -18.47 -9.79 8.48
C THR A 61 -18.04 -8.35 8.20
N PHE A 62 -17.16 -7.79 9.03
CA PHE A 62 -16.65 -6.43 8.90
C PHE A 62 -15.95 -6.23 7.55
N MET A 63 -15.08 -7.15 7.14
CA MET A 63 -14.42 -7.08 5.84
C MET A 63 -15.41 -7.14 4.68
N LYS A 64 -16.46 -7.97 4.76
CA LYS A 64 -17.53 -8.00 3.75
C LYS A 64 -18.29 -6.68 3.67
N LEU A 65 -18.49 -5.99 4.79
CA LEU A 65 -19.16 -4.69 4.81
C LEU A 65 -18.28 -3.58 4.23
N LEU A 66 -16.98 -3.54 4.56
CA LEU A 66 -16.04 -2.58 3.99
C LEU A 66 -15.95 -2.69 2.46
N VAL A 67 -15.91 -3.92 1.93
CA VAL A 67 -15.89 -4.16 0.47
C VAL A 67 -17.12 -3.60 -0.24
N LYS A 68 -18.27 -3.47 0.43
CA LYS A 68 -19.49 -2.88 -0.17
C LYS A 68 -19.44 -1.36 -0.27
N LEU A 69 -18.56 -0.70 0.48
CA LEU A 69 -18.44 0.77 0.51
C LEU A 69 -17.36 1.30 -0.45
N ALA A 70 -16.42 0.45 -0.84
CA ALA A 70 -15.32 0.77 -1.78
C ALA A 70 -15.79 0.69 -3.23
#